data_AF-A0A3D1STE0-F1
#
_entry.id   AF-A0A3D1STE0-F1
#
_cell.length_a   1.000
_cell.length_b   1.000
_cell.length_c   1.000
_cell.angle_alpha   90.00
_cell.angle_beta   90.00
_cell.angle_gamma   90.00
#
_symmetry.space_group_name_H-M   'P 1'
#
loop_
_entity.id
_entity.type
_entity.pdbx_description
1 polymer ?
#
loop_
_entity_poly.entity_id
_entity_poly.type
_entity_poly.pdbx_seq_one_letter_code
_entity_poly.pdbx_strand_id
1 'polypeptide(L)'
;MQQITRRLGQSELNITKVGIGTAPIGSTPDWSVYWGPQNEAEAVRAIETAIDLGVNWIDTAPFYGWGRAEQIVGKALRGKRDNVFIFTKCGTLRDEQGNTCENLKPESIRREVEASLRNL
;
A
#
# COMPACT_ATOMS: atom_id res chain seq x y z
N MET A 1 -5.61 -16.19 17.71
CA MET A 1 -7.08 -16.18 17.56
C MET A 1 -7.41 -15.90 16.10
N GLN A 2 -8.27 -16.69 15.45
CA GLN A 2 -8.71 -16.35 14.09
C GLN A 2 -9.61 -15.11 14.16
N GLN A 3 -9.24 -14.06 13.42
CA GLN A 3 -10.03 -12.85 13.28
C GLN A 3 -11.32 -13.15 12.50
N ILE A 4 -12.42 -12.49 12.86
CA ILE A 4 -13.68 -12.60 12.12
C ILE A 4 -13.51 -11.89 10.77
N THR A 5 -13.72 -12.64 9.68
CA THR A 5 -13.70 -12.08 8.32
C THR A 5 -15.11 -11.76 7.79
N ARG A 6 -15.15 -10.93 6.75
CA ARG A 6 -16.33 -10.58 5.98
C ARG A 6 -15.99 -10.60 4.49
N ARG A 7 -16.95 -11.02 3.66
CA ARG A 7 -16.82 -10.97 2.20
C ARG A 7 -16.75 -9.51 1.73
N LEU A 8 -15.79 -9.20 0.86
CA LEU A 8 -15.63 -7.87 0.27
C LEU A 8 -16.54 -7.72 -0.96
N GLY A 9 -17.71 -7.13 -0.76
CA GLY A 9 -18.67 -6.86 -1.84
C GLY A 9 -19.06 -8.14 -2.60
N GLN A 10 -18.94 -8.10 -3.92
CA GLN A 10 -19.22 -9.23 -4.82
C GLN A 10 -17.98 -10.09 -5.12
N SER A 11 -16.82 -9.79 -4.54
CA SER A 11 -15.60 -10.60 -4.74
C SER A 11 -15.61 -11.87 -3.90
N GLU A 12 -14.70 -12.80 -4.18
CA GLU A 12 -14.47 -14.00 -3.36
C GLU A 12 -13.54 -13.74 -2.16
N LEU A 13 -13.12 -12.49 -1.94
CA LEU A 13 -12.19 -12.14 -0.88
C LEU A 13 -12.91 -12.08 0.48
N ASN A 14 -12.37 -12.78 1.46
CA ASN A 14 -12.79 -12.69 2.86
C ASN A 14 -11.73 -11.94 3.65
N ILE A 15 -12.05 -10.72 4.07
CA ILE A 15 -11.10 -9.81 4.73
C ILE A 15 -11.44 -9.60 6.20
N THR A 16 -10.44 -9.37 7.04
CA THR A 16 -10.64 -8.93 8.42
C THR A 16 -11.36 -7.58 8.47
N LYS A 17 -12.14 -7.32 9.52
CA LYS A 17 -12.84 -6.04 9.69
C LYS A 17 -11.90 -4.84 9.85
N VAL A 18 -10.68 -5.09 10.30
CA VAL A 18 -9.60 -4.11 10.45
C VAL A 18 -8.48 -4.50 9.48
N GLY A 19 -7.94 -3.52 8.76
CA GLY A 19 -6.78 -3.65 7.87
C GLY A 19 -5.69 -2.65 8.24
N ILE A 20 -4.62 -2.65 7.46
CA ILE A 20 -3.49 -1.73 7.63
C ILE A 20 -3.56 -0.62 6.57
N GLY A 21 -3.64 0.63 6.98
CA GLY A 21 -3.45 1.79 6.10
C GLY A 21 -2.00 2.26 6.10
N THR A 22 -1.42 2.54 4.93
CA THR A 22 0.03 2.79 4.78
C THR A 22 0.40 4.20 4.33
N ALA A 23 -0.54 5.15 4.25
CA ALA A 23 -0.23 6.51 3.81
C ALA A 23 0.87 7.20 4.63
N PRO A 24 0.88 7.13 5.99
CA PRO A 24 1.91 7.82 6.77
C PRO A 24 3.31 7.29 6.50
N ILE A 25 3.48 5.96 6.39
CA ILE A 25 4.82 5.33 6.26
C ILE A 25 5.52 5.67 4.94
N GLY A 26 4.76 6.11 3.94
CA GLY A 26 5.30 6.65 2.69
C GLY A 26 5.87 8.07 2.82
N SER A 27 5.70 8.75 3.96
CA SER A 27 6.02 10.17 4.06
C SER A 27 7.49 10.49 3.81
N THR A 28 7.71 11.49 2.96
CA THR A 28 9.01 12.10 2.67
C THR A 28 8.85 13.63 2.69
N PRO A 29 9.93 14.40 2.93
CA PRO A 29 9.87 15.87 2.90
C PRO A 29 9.41 16.47 1.57
N ASP A 30 9.57 15.74 0.46
CA ASP A 30 9.20 16.17 -0.90
C ASP A 30 7.81 15.66 -1.34
N TRP A 31 7.09 14.93 -0.49
CA TRP A 31 5.72 14.51 -0.76
C TRP A 31 4.72 15.57 -0.28
N SER A 32 3.70 15.85 -1.10
CA SER A 32 2.71 16.91 -0.84
C SER A 32 1.87 16.70 0.43
N VAL A 33 1.85 15.48 0.98
CA VAL A 33 1.14 15.12 2.21
C VAL A 33 2.17 14.68 3.26
N TYR A 34 2.82 15.64 3.91
CA TYR A 34 3.86 15.35 4.90
C TYR A 34 3.27 14.99 6.27
N TRP A 35 3.64 13.83 6.80
CA TRP A 35 3.19 13.28 8.09
C TRP A 35 4.31 13.27 9.15
N GLY A 36 5.42 13.97 8.89
CA GLY A 36 6.60 13.91 9.74
C GLY A 36 7.55 12.76 9.37
N PRO A 37 8.72 12.68 10.03
CA PRO A 37 9.70 11.64 9.77
C PRO A 37 9.14 10.26 10.13
N GLN A 38 9.41 9.27 9.28
CA GLN A 38 8.97 7.89 9.46
C GLN A 38 10.18 6.95 9.50
N ASN A 39 10.18 6.01 10.44
CA ASN A 39 11.20 4.97 10.51
C ASN A 39 10.75 3.73 9.72
N GLU A 40 11.49 3.38 8.68
CA GLU A 40 11.15 2.24 7.81
C GLU A 40 11.14 0.91 8.58
N ALA A 41 12.08 0.69 9.49
CA ALA A 41 12.16 -0.55 10.25
C ALA A 41 10.98 -0.70 11.22
N GLU A 42 10.50 0.40 11.81
CA GLU A 42 9.28 0.42 12.62
C GLU A 42 8.03 0.16 11.77
N ALA A 43 7.95 0.76 10.59
CA ALA A 43 6.84 0.52 9.65
C ALA A 43 6.77 -0.96 9.24
N VAL A 44 7.91 -1.57 8.90
CA VAL A 44 7.99 -3.02 8.61
C VAL A 44 7.51 -3.81 9.83
N ARG A 45 8.09 -3.59 11.02
CA ARG A 45 7.69 -4.33 12.24
C ARG A 45 6.20 -4.17 12.56
N ALA A 46 5.62 -2.99 12.34
CA ALA A 46 4.19 -2.75 12.57
C ALA A 46 3.33 -3.57 11.61
N ILE A 47 3.70 -3.63 10.32
CA ILE A 47 3.01 -4.48 9.33
C ILE A 47 3.10 -5.95 9.72
N GLU A 48 4.30 -6.43 10.04
CA GLU A 48 4.53 -7.83 10.45
C GLU A 48 3.72 -8.18 11.70
N THR A 49 3.72 -7.31 12.71
CA THR A 49 2.96 -7.51 13.95
C THR A 49 1.46 -7.61 13.67
N ALA A 50 0.91 -6.77 12.79
CA ALA A 50 -0.51 -6.83 12.44
C ALA A 50 -0.87 -8.14 11.73
N ILE A 51 0.01 -8.65 10.85
CA ILE A 51 -0.15 -9.95 10.19
C ILE A 51 -0.13 -11.08 11.23
N ASP A 52 0.82 -11.05 12.18
CA ASP A 52 0.92 -12.03 13.26
C ASP A 52 -0.32 -12.02 14.17
N LEU A 53 -0.99 -10.86 14.32
CA LEU A 53 -2.26 -10.71 15.02
C LEU A 53 -3.49 -11.11 14.19
N GLY A 54 -3.29 -11.59 12.96
CA GLY A 54 -4.31 -12.16 12.08
C GLY A 54 -4.97 -11.16 11.13
N VAL A 55 -4.44 -9.94 10.96
CA VAL A 55 -4.89 -9.03 9.89
C VAL A 55 -4.46 -9.61 8.55
N ASN A 56 -5.38 -9.64 7.58
CA ASN A 56 -5.14 -10.28 6.29
C ASN A 56 -5.21 -9.34 5.08
N TRP A 57 -5.24 -8.02 5.29
CA TRP A 57 -5.21 -7.07 4.18
C TRP A 57 -4.52 -5.75 4.50
N ILE A 58 -3.88 -5.19 3.46
CA ILE A 58 -3.11 -3.95 3.50
C ILE A 58 -3.60 -3.03 2.40
N ASP A 59 -3.90 -1.78 2.75
CA ASP A 59 -4.20 -0.69 1.83
C ASP A 59 -2.95 0.19 1.61
N THR A 60 -2.61 0.40 0.34
CA THR A 60 -1.50 1.26 -0.10
C THR A 60 -1.84 2.01 -1.39
N ALA A 61 -0.89 2.78 -1.93
CA ALA A 61 -1.01 3.47 -3.21
C ALA A 61 0.36 3.95 -3.71
N PRO A 62 0.58 4.05 -5.03
CA PRO A 62 1.74 4.75 -5.60
C PRO A 62 1.82 6.20 -5.14
N PHE A 63 0.68 6.87 -4.95
CA PHE A 63 0.66 8.24 -4.45
C PHE A 63 1.30 8.38 -3.06
N TYR A 64 1.30 7.33 -2.22
CA TYR A 64 1.83 7.40 -0.86
C TYR A 64 3.37 7.43 -0.88
N GLY A 65 3.92 8.64 -0.92
CA GLY A 65 5.37 8.85 -1.03
C GLY A 65 5.94 8.46 -2.39
N TRP A 66 5.16 8.61 -3.46
CA TRP A 66 5.59 8.28 -4.84
C TRP A 66 6.16 6.86 -4.98
N GLY A 67 5.46 5.88 -4.40
CA GLY A 67 5.79 4.45 -4.41
C GLY A 67 6.55 3.98 -3.17
N ARG A 68 6.99 4.90 -2.30
CA ARG A 68 7.72 4.54 -1.07
C ARG A 68 6.91 3.62 -0.16
N ALA A 69 5.61 3.87 0.04
CA ALA A 69 4.79 3.02 0.89
C ALA A 69 4.68 1.59 0.34
N GLU A 70 4.49 1.43 -0.98
CA GLU A 70 4.47 0.11 -1.64
C GLU A 70 5.79 -0.63 -1.45
N GLN A 71 6.93 0.05 -1.59
CA GLN A 71 8.25 -0.55 -1.37
C GLN A 71 8.45 -1.04 0.07
N ILE A 72 7.93 -0.30 1.06
CA ILE A 72 7.99 -0.72 2.47
C ILE A 72 7.08 -1.93 2.70
N VAL A 73 5.88 -1.95 2.10
CA VAL A 73 4.99 -3.13 2.13
C VAL A 73 5.67 -4.33 1.49
N GLY A 74 6.28 -4.20 0.31
CA GLY A 74 7.01 -5.28 -0.36
C GLY A 74 8.14 -5.86 0.50
N LYS A 75 8.90 -4.99 1.19
CA LYS A 75 9.92 -5.40 2.18
C LYS A 75 9.31 -6.21 3.33
N ALA A 76 8.19 -5.76 3.90
CA ALA A 76 7.52 -6.43 5.00
C ALA A 76 6.90 -7.78 4.62
N LEU A 77 6.58 -7.99 3.34
CA LEU A 77 5.93 -9.20 2.83
C LEU A 77 6.87 -10.26 2.26
N ARG A 78 8.19 -10.03 2.27
CA ARG A 78 9.17 -11.04 1.82
C ARG A 78 8.97 -12.36 2.57
N GLY A 79 8.76 -13.44 1.82
CA GLY A 79 8.54 -14.79 2.36
C GLY A 79 7.14 -15.04 2.96
N LYS A 80 6.22 -14.08 2.89
CA LYS A 80 4.87 -14.17 3.47
C LYS A 80 3.76 -13.61 2.57
N ARG A 81 4.01 -13.52 1.26
CA ARG A 81 3.09 -12.91 0.29
C ARG A 81 1.69 -13.54 0.34
N ASP A 82 1.59 -14.85 0.50
CA ASP A 82 0.32 -15.57 0.47
C ASP A 82 -0.56 -15.34 1.72
N ASN A 83 -0.04 -14.67 2.75
CA ASN A 83 -0.75 -14.45 4.01
C ASN A 83 -1.71 -13.24 3.96
N VAL A 84 -1.58 -12.36 2.96
CA VAL A 84 -2.33 -11.10 2.90
C VAL A 84 -2.84 -10.74 1.51
N PHE A 85 -3.95 -10.01 1.48
CA PHE A 85 -4.39 -9.27 0.31
C PHE A 85 -3.76 -7.87 0.29
N ILE A 86 -3.34 -7.41 -0.87
CA ILE A 86 -2.79 -6.06 -1.07
C ILE A 86 -3.76 -5.29 -1.96
N PHE A 87 -4.25 -4.16 -1.46
CA PHE A 87 -5.08 -3.24 -2.21
C PHE A 87 -4.26 -1.99 -2.50
N THR A 88 -3.87 -1.81 -3.75
CA THR A 88 -3.22 -0.59 -4.24
C THR A 88 -4.13 0.16 -5.21
N LYS A 89 -3.70 1.35 -5.61
CA LYS A 89 -4.51 2.32 -6.37
C LYS A 89 -3.74 2.80 -7.61
N CYS A 90 -4.41 3.50 -8.51
CA CYS A 90 -3.80 4.18 -9.66
C CYS A 90 -4.62 5.43 -9.99
N GLY A 91 -4.10 6.25 -10.92
CA GLY A 91 -4.75 7.44 -11.43
C GLY A 91 -4.21 8.76 -10.86
N THR A 92 -3.30 8.71 -9.88
CA THR A 92 -2.66 9.88 -9.27
C THR A 92 -1.15 9.81 -9.50
N LEU A 93 -0.62 10.75 -10.25
CA LEU A 93 0.76 10.76 -10.74
C LEU A 93 1.51 12.00 -10.26
N ARG A 94 2.85 11.94 -10.34
CA ARG A 94 3.77 13.08 -10.19
C ARG A 94 4.10 13.61 -11.57
N ASP A 95 3.80 14.88 -11.83
CA ASP A 95 4.25 15.54 -13.06
C ASP A 95 5.74 15.91 -13.00
N GLU A 96 6.27 16.44 -14.10
CA GLU A 96 7.69 16.84 -14.22
C GLU A 96 8.09 17.97 -13.24
N GLN A 97 7.11 18.74 -12.76
CA GLN A 97 7.30 19.84 -11.82
C GLN A 97 7.15 19.36 -10.36
N GLY A 98 6.82 18.08 -10.15
CA GLY A 98 6.61 17.50 -8.84
C GLY A 98 5.19 17.70 -8.29
N ASN A 99 4.27 18.26 -9.06
CA ASN A 99 2.89 18.42 -8.65
C ASN A 99 2.09 17.13 -8.88
N THR A 100 0.98 17.03 -8.15
CA THR A 100 0.01 15.95 -8.34
C THR A 100 -0.84 16.22 -9.57
N CYS A 101 -0.96 15.23 -10.45
CA CYS A 101 -1.89 15.25 -11.57
C CYS A 101 -2.69 13.94 -11.67
N GLU A 102 -3.85 13.99 -12.30
CA GLU A 102 -4.71 12.82 -12.51
C GLU A 102 -4.64 12.30 -13.95
N ASN A 103 -4.59 10.98 -14.10
CA ASN A 103 -4.61 10.34 -15.43
C ASN A 103 -5.26 8.95 -15.37
N LEU A 104 -6.47 8.85 -15.91
CA LEU A 104 -7.23 7.60 -15.96
C LEU A 104 -7.21 6.93 -17.35
N LYS A 105 -6.29 7.34 -18.22
CA LYS A 105 -6.17 6.70 -19.54
C LYS A 105 -5.71 5.24 -19.38
N PRO A 106 -6.24 4.30 -20.20
CA PRO A 106 -5.92 2.87 -20.06
C PRO A 106 -4.42 2.56 -20.08
N GLU A 107 -3.64 3.25 -20.89
CA GLU A 107 -2.19 3.10 -20.99
C GLU A 107 -1.45 3.59 -19.73
N SER A 108 -1.94 4.64 -19.06
CA SER A 108 -1.38 5.09 -17.79
C SER A 108 -1.63 4.05 -16.71
N ILE A 109 -2.89 3.60 -16.58
CA ILE A 109 -3.28 2.60 -15.58
C ILE A 109 -2.45 1.33 -15.73
N ARG A 110 -2.25 0.82 -16.95
CA ARG A 110 -1.39 -0.37 -17.17
C ARG A 110 0.05 -0.13 -16.71
N ARG A 111 0.63 1.02 -17.03
CA ARG A 111 2.00 1.37 -16.60
C ARG A 111 2.10 1.48 -15.08
N GLU A 112 1.08 2.04 -14.43
CA GLU A 112 1.00 2.15 -12.97
C GLU A 112 0.89 0.78 -12.31
N VAL A 113 0.06 -0.13 -12.84
CA VAL A 113 -0.02 -1.53 -12.37
C VAL A 113 1.35 -2.20 -12.44
N GLU A 114 2.07 -2.08 -13.57
CA GLU A 114 3.42 -2.63 -13.71
C GLU A 114 4.43 -2.00 -12.74
N ALA A 115 4.28 -0.72 -12.41
CA ALA A 115 5.12 -0.06 -11.42
C ALA A 115 4.83 -0.58 -10.00
N SER A 116 3.56 -0.70 -9.62
CA SER A 116 3.16 -1.29 -8.34
C SER A 116 3.63 -2.74 -8.20
N LEU A 117 3.56 -3.55 -9.27
CA LEU A 117 4.07 -4.93 -9.28
C LEU A 117 5.58 -5.00 -9.06
N ARG A 118 6.36 -3.98 -9.45
CA ARG A 118 7.80 -3.91 -9.16
C ARG A 118 8.11 -3.41 -7.77
N ASN A 119 7.25 -2.57 -7.19
CA ASN A 119 7.43 -2.02 -5.86
C ASN A 119 7.12 -3.04 -4.74
N LEU A 120 6.13 -3.90 -4.96
CA LEU A 120 5.62 -4.90 -4.00
C LEU A 120 6.33 -6.25 -4.12
#